data_AF-A0A7X6YEX8-F1
#
_entry.id   AF-A0A7X6YEX8-F1
#
_cell.length_a   1.000
_cell.length_b   1.000
_cell.length_c   1.000
_cell.angle_alpha   90.00
_cell.angle_beta   90.00
_cell.angle_gamma   90.00
#
_symmetry.space_group_name_H-M   'P 1'
#
loop_
_entity.id
_entity.type
_entity.pdbx_description
1 polymer ?
#
loop_
_entity_poly.entity_id
_entity_poly.type
_entity_poly.pdbx_seq_one_letter_code
_entity_poly.pdbx_strand_id
1 'polypeptide(L)'
;MKSAFRWITFLCALMLRDPAAAADGDWTGGGVSPLDYWDASNWRDGQIAHGAGSAAYFTNNLPDKLLLTNDVTLGYLQLIAPAASGTPITVEGASVT
;
A
#
# COMPACT_ATOMS: atom_id res chain seq x y z
N MET A 1 -1.25 9.00 -39.08
CA MET A 1 -0.45 9.33 -37.88
C MET A 1 -1.29 9.74 -36.66
N LYS A 2 -2.62 9.51 -36.62
CA LYS A 2 -3.47 9.86 -35.46
C LYS A 2 -3.85 8.67 -34.56
N SER A 3 -3.58 7.43 -34.99
CA SER A 3 -3.94 6.22 -34.25
C SER A 3 -2.95 5.90 -33.13
N ALA A 4 -1.64 6.02 -33.37
CA ALA A 4 -0.60 5.67 -32.39
C ALA A 4 -0.69 6.48 -31.09
N PHE A 5 -1.07 7.75 -31.16
CA PHE A 5 -1.19 8.61 -29.97
C PHE A 5 -2.32 8.18 -29.03
N ARG A 6 -3.43 7.62 -29.58
CA ARG A 6 -4.55 7.12 -28.77
C ARG A 6 -4.20 5.86 -27.98
N TRP A 7 -3.34 5.00 -28.51
CA TRP A 7 -2.93 3.76 -27.83
C TRP A 7 -1.96 4.03 -26.68
N ILE A 8 -1.09 5.03 -26.80
CA ILE A 8 -0.14 5.42 -25.74
C ILE A 8 -0.91 5.97 -24.53
N THR A 9 -1.94 6.81 -24.74
CA THR A 9 -2.75 7.34 -23.64
C THR A 9 -3.55 6.25 -22.90
N PHE A 10 -4.02 5.24 -23.63
CA PHE A 10 -4.75 4.11 -23.03
C PHE A 10 -3.82 3.21 -22.18
N LEU A 11 -2.56 3.04 -22.59
CA LEU A 11 -1.56 2.30 -21.82
C LEU A 11 -1.15 3.04 -20.54
N CYS A 12 -0.97 4.37 -20.58
CA CYS A 12 -0.71 5.17 -19.39
C CYS A 12 -1.90 5.13 -18.41
N ALA A 13 -3.13 5.18 -18.91
CA ALA A 13 -4.34 5.08 -18.08
C ALA A 13 -4.56 3.69 -17.47
N LEU A 14 -3.90 2.64 -17.96
CA LEU A 14 -3.88 1.31 -17.35
C LEU A 14 -2.86 1.21 -16.21
N MET A 15 -1.78 1.98 -16.26
CA MET A 15 -0.76 2.09 -15.19
C MET A 15 -1.21 3.01 -14.04
N LEU A 16 -2.25 3.81 -14.26
CA LEU A 16 -2.85 4.75 -13.30
C LEU A 16 -4.16 4.22 -12.68
N ARG A 17 -4.47 2.93 -12.88
CA ARG A 17 -5.63 2.34 -12.22
C ARG A 17 -5.26 2.04 -10.78
N ASP A 18 -5.91 2.73 -9.86
CA ASP A 18 -6.01 2.28 -8.48
C ASP A 18 -6.35 0.78 -8.49
N PRO A 19 -5.72 -0.03 -7.62
CA PRO A 19 -5.93 -1.47 -7.60
C PRO A 19 -7.43 -1.79 -7.57
N ALA A 20 -7.80 -2.81 -8.35
CA ALA A 20 -9.17 -3.17 -8.67
C ALA A 20 -10.01 -3.43 -7.42
N ALA A 21 -11.04 -2.60 -7.20
CA ALA A 21 -12.01 -2.67 -6.10
C ALA A 21 -11.39 -2.62 -4.69
N ALA A 22 -12.18 -2.16 -3.73
CA ALA A 22 -11.77 -2.23 -2.33
C ALA A 22 -11.55 -3.71 -1.97
N ALA A 23 -10.30 -4.06 -1.67
CA ALA A 23 -9.89 -5.40 -1.32
C ALA A 23 -8.95 -5.32 -0.13
N ASP A 24 -9.19 -6.22 0.82
CA ASP A 24 -8.42 -6.32 2.04
C ASP A 24 -7.00 -6.78 1.73
N GLY A 25 -6.05 -6.33 2.54
CA GLY A 25 -4.65 -6.68 2.40
C GLY A 25 -4.05 -7.10 3.74
N ASP A 26 -3.36 -8.23 3.70
CA ASP A 26 -2.56 -8.71 4.82
C ASP A 26 -1.10 -8.30 4.60
N TRP A 27 -0.56 -7.48 5.50
CA TRP A 27 0.84 -7.07 5.44
C TRP A 27 1.75 -8.26 5.80
N THR A 28 2.76 -8.48 4.98
CA THR A 28 3.81 -9.50 5.18
C THR A 28 5.21 -8.91 5.19
N GLY A 29 5.35 -7.63 4.83
CA GLY A 29 6.62 -6.90 4.91
C GLY A 29 7.18 -6.90 6.33
N GLY A 30 8.49 -7.04 6.45
CA GLY A 30 9.20 -6.98 7.72
C GLY A 30 10.69 -6.82 7.49
N GLY A 31 11.40 -6.22 8.45
CA GLY A 31 12.85 -6.01 8.36
C GLY A 31 13.27 -4.54 8.45
N VAL A 32 14.28 -4.16 7.65
CA VAL A 32 14.95 -2.86 7.77
C VAL A 32 14.07 -1.75 7.19
N SER A 33 13.81 -0.76 8.02
CA SER A 33 13.02 0.43 7.74
C SER A 33 13.75 1.44 6.82
N PRO A 34 13.04 2.21 5.96
CA PRO A 34 11.59 2.18 5.71
C PRO A 34 11.17 1.08 4.73
N LEU A 35 9.92 0.62 4.86
CA LEU A 35 9.25 -0.20 3.83
C LEU A 35 8.17 0.62 3.13
N ASP A 36 8.03 0.44 1.81
CA ASP A 36 7.02 1.11 1.00
C ASP A 36 5.67 0.37 1.08
N TYR A 37 4.62 1.11 1.44
CA TYR A 37 3.24 0.61 1.46
C TYR A 37 2.79 0.12 0.08
N TRP A 38 3.21 0.78 -0.99
CA TRP A 38 2.74 0.50 -2.34
C TRP A 38 3.56 -0.57 -3.07
N ASP A 39 4.57 -1.14 -2.40
CA ASP A 39 5.28 -2.32 -2.90
C ASP A 39 4.47 -3.58 -2.60
N ALA A 40 3.88 -4.17 -3.65
CA ALA A 40 3.08 -5.38 -3.57
C ALA A 40 3.83 -6.57 -2.92
N SER A 41 5.16 -6.61 -2.95
CA SER A 41 5.93 -7.66 -2.28
C SER A 41 5.83 -7.64 -0.76
N ASN A 42 5.41 -6.50 -0.18
CA ASN A 42 5.13 -6.36 1.24
C ASN A 42 3.72 -6.84 1.64
N TRP A 43 2.90 -7.29 0.68
CA TRP A 43 1.55 -7.77 0.90
C TRP A 43 1.40 -9.23 0.53
N ARG A 44 0.55 -9.94 1.26
CA ARG A 44 0.18 -11.31 0.92
C ARG A 44 -0.45 -11.33 -0.48
N ASP A 45 0.03 -12.24 -1.31
CA ASP A 45 -0.43 -12.43 -2.70
C ASP A 45 -0.33 -11.17 -3.59
N GLY A 46 0.44 -10.14 -3.18
CA GLY A 46 0.51 -8.87 -3.88
C GLY A 46 -0.71 -7.95 -3.69
N GLN A 47 -1.60 -8.29 -2.75
CA GLN A 47 -2.86 -7.60 -2.55
C GLN A 47 -2.70 -6.39 -1.62
N ILE A 48 -2.50 -5.21 -2.22
CA ILE A 48 -2.39 -3.94 -1.49
C ILE A 48 -3.78 -3.51 -1.01
N ALA A 49 -3.92 -3.28 0.30
CA ALA A 49 -5.16 -2.74 0.86
C ALA A 49 -5.32 -1.27 0.46
N HIS A 50 -6.37 -0.94 -0.30
CA HIS A 50 -6.72 0.44 -0.62
C HIS A 50 -8.19 0.56 -1.00
N GLY A 51 -8.85 1.63 -0.53
CA GLY A 51 -10.26 1.94 -0.75
C GLY A 51 -11.08 2.00 0.54
N ALA A 52 -12.15 2.79 0.53
CA ALA A 52 -13.00 3.01 1.70
C ALA A 52 -13.71 1.76 2.25
N GLY A 53 -13.76 0.67 1.48
CA GLY A 53 -14.29 -0.63 1.92
C GLY A 53 -13.21 -1.63 2.32
N SER A 54 -11.93 -1.28 2.23
CA SER A 54 -10.80 -2.19 2.41
C SER A 54 -10.29 -2.18 3.84
N ALA A 55 -9.85 -3.33 4.33
CA ALA A 55 -9.14 -3.49 5.57
C ALA A 55 -7.64 -3.76 5.35
N ALA A 56 -6.78 -3.06 6.08
CA ALA A 56 -5.35 -3.36 6.15
C ALA A 56 -5.02 -4.05 7.49
N TYR A 57 -4.44 -5.24 7.42
CA TYR A 57 -4.09 -6.05 8.58
C TYR A 57 -2.57 -6.15 8.74
N PHE A 58 -2.05 -5.54 9.81
CA PHE A 58 -0.64 -5.54 10.16
C PHE A 58 -0.40 -6.46 11.37
N THR A 59 -0.13 -7.75 11.09
CA THR A 59 -0.13 -8.82 12.08
C THR A 59 1.25 -9.44 12.38
N ASN A 60 2.32 -8.97 11.74
CA ASN A 60 3.70 -9.45 11.86
C ASN A 60 4.66 -8.31 12.26
N ASN A 61 5.91 -8.60 12.63
CA ASN A 61 6.90 -7.57 13.05
C ASN A 61 7.01 -6.41 12.05
N LEU A 62 6.45 -5.26 12.43
CA LEU A 62 6.37 -4.08 11.56
C LEU A 62 7.69 -3.32 11.51
N PRO A 63 7.97 -2.64 10.38
CA PRO A 63 9.07 -1.70 10.31
C PRO A 63 8.79 -0.51 11.24
N ASP A 64 9.86 0.15 11.69
CA ASP A 64 9.73 1.38 12.50
C ASP A 64 9.13 2.54 11.69
N LYS A 65 9.24 2.46 10.36
CA LYS A 65 8.75 3.47 9.43
C LYS A 65 8.10 2.82 8.22
N LEU A 66 6.90 3.27 7.91
CA LEU A 66 6.14 2.95 6.71
C LEU A 66 6.15 4.17 5.78
N LEU A 67 6.60 3.98 4.55
CA LEU A 67 6.62 5.02 3.53
C LEU A 67 5.33 4.94 2.70
N LEU A 68 4.62 6.06 2.59
CA LEU A 68 3.46 6.23 1.73
C LEU A 68 3.81 7.14 0.56
N THR A 69 3.99 6.57 -0.62
CA THR A 69 4.22 7.34 -1.86
C THR A 69 2.94 7.96 -2.43
N ASN A 70 1.76 7.42 -2.06
CA ASN A 70 0.43 7.95 -2.38
C ASN A 70 -0.48 7.89 -1.15
N ASP A 71 -1.53 8.71 -1.14
CA ASP A 71 -2.55 8.68 -0.09
C ASP A 71 -3.24 7.32 -0.05
N VAL A 72 -3.47 6.82 1.15
CA VAL A 72 -4.14 5.54 1.41
C VAL A 72 -5.49 5.82 2.03
N THR A 73 -6.55 5.27 1.42
CA THR A 73 -7.89 5.26 2.02
C THR A 73 -8.18 3.87 2.53
N LEU A 74 -8.63 3.72 3.77
CA LEU A 74 -9.01 2.44 4.36
C LEU A 74 -10.35 2.55 5.08
N GLY A 75 -11.17 1.51 4.98
CA GLY A 75 -12.34 1.36 5.85
C GLY A 75 -11.95 0.89 7.25
N TYR A 76 -10.85 0.15 7.37
CA TYR A 76 -10.37 -0.40 8.63
C TYR A 76 -8.85 -0.60 8.62
N LEU A 77 -8.21 -0.31 9.76
CA LEU A 77 -6.78 -0.45 9.97
C LEU A 77 -6.54 -1.19 11.29
N GLN A 78 -5.83 -2.32 11.22
CA GLN A 78 -5.46 -3.11 12.39
C GLN A 78 -3.94 -3.22 12.51
N LEU A 79 -3.40 -2.78 13.66
CA LEU A 79 -2.00 -2.96 14.03
C LEU A 79 -1.93 -3.82 15.29
N ILE A 80 -1.56 -5.09 15.15
CA ILE A 80 -1.45 -6.03 16.29
C ILE A 80 0.02 -6.28 16.67
N ALA A 81 0.95 -6.11 15.75
CA ALA A 81 2.36 -6.38 16.01
C ALA A 81 3.11 -5.11 16.47
N PRO A 82 3.92 -5.18 17.55
CA PRO A 82 4.85 -4.11 17.87
C PRO A 82 5.91 -3.98 16.78
N ALA A 83 6.44 -2.76 16.58
CA ALA A 83 7.60 -2.58 15.72
C ALA A 83 8.78 -3.44 16.20
N ALA A 84 9.59 -3.93 15.27
CA ALA A 84 10.73 -4.79 15.59
C ALA A 84 11.74 -4.15 16.57
N SER A 85 11.84 -2.81 16.59
CA SER A 85 12.76 -2.06 17.46
C SER A 85 12.17 -1.69 18.84
N GLY A 86 10.87 -1.89 19.06
CA GLY A 86 10.16 -1.37 20.23
C GLY A 86 9.90 0.14 20.19
N THR A 87 10.24 0.84 19.10
CA THR A 87 9.80 2.23 18.88
C THR A 87 8.38 2.29 18.32
N PRO A 88 7.65 3.39 18.53
CA PRO A 88 6.39 3.61 17.83
C PRO A 88 6.59 3.56 16.31
N ILE A 89 5.65 2.93 15.61
CA ILE A 89 5.63 2.92 14.15
C ILE A 89 5.30 4.33 13.68
N THR A 90 6.08 4.81 12.72
CA THR A 90 5.89 6.11 12.10
C THR A 90 5.48 5.96 10.64
N VAL A 91 4.70 6.92 10.17
CA VAL A 91 4.27 7.02 8.78
C VAL A 91 4.93 8.24 8.17
N GLU A 92 5.58 8.08 7.02
CA GLU A 92 6.24 9.15 6.27
C GLU A 92 5.66 9.28 4.87
N GLY A 93 5.58 10.51 4.37
CA GLY A 93 5.10 10.80 3.02
C GLY A 93 3.64 11.25 3.02
N ALA A 94 2.81 10.52 2.29
CA ALA A 94 1.39 10.80 2.12
C ALA A 94 0.56 10.43 3.36
N SER A 95 -0.76 10.63 3.28
CA SER A 95 -1.68 10.44 4.41
C SER A 95 -2.41 9.10 4.37
N VAL A 96 -2.89 8.67 5.54
CA VAL A 96 -3.88 7.59 5.65
C VAL A 96 -5.20 8.25 6.08
N THR A 97 -6.28 7.97 5.36
CA THR A 97 -7.64 8.44 5.64
C THR A 97 -8.59 7.28 5.89
#